data_AF-A0A1F2T039-F1
#
_entry.id   AF-A0A1F2T039-F1
#
_cell.length_a   1.000
_cell.length_b   1.000
_cell.length_c   1.000
_cell.angle_alpha   90.00
_cell.angle_beta   90.00
_cell.angle_gamma   90.00
#
_symmetry.space_group_name_H-M   'P 1'
#
loop_
_entity.id
_entity.type
_entity.pdbx_description
1 polymer ?
#
loop_
_entity_poly.entity_id
_entity_poly.type
_entity_poly.pdbx_seq_one_letter_code
_entity_poly.pdbx_strand_id
1 'polypeptide(L)'
;MPFQNPVIVIPGITATELIDDYPMTSDTVWSMVLNKEYERVALHPDDLTFEAIEPAHVFPGRAFSIYDDLIRMLRHELSQAADKPTPVFAFPYDWRVDVQATAARLVAFIEEVLKRTALLRYYADAGDGLRVDLVGHSMGGLIISECLLQLGGKAAGKVGKVATIGTPFLGSLEAIVKVATGMSLLTGSTPHEREREAARVTPAVYQLFPSYANAAVEATGGGATVDVDLLNPENMQASILASLAEFVRLYSVKPKDRRTRAQEILEELIAGARAHRERVRKLKPKVDWLAVVGVGQKTRVQMTVTRLRGKPRFEISDSQFVNDLTRDTPASRRTGDGTVPLEGALPPFMSDTQPICVIEQDLGFLELRDRMLVQFGGFHGLLPAVNLVQRLVVRHFFPKYRGPVWGRPVPGTDPTQWAPPIPGLERRDYSALPG
;
A
#
# COMPACT_ATOMS: atom_id res chain seq x y z
N MET A 1 -8.96 17.52 -29.65
CA MET A 1 -8.44 17.61 -28.26
C MET A 1 -7.94 16.23 -27.88
N PRO A 2 -6.87 16.09 -27.08
CA PRO A 2 -6.45 14.79 -26.60
C PRO A 2 -7.60 14.11 -25.84
N PHE A 3 -7.76 12.80 -26.03
CA PHE A 3 -8.75 12.00 -25.30
C PHE A 3 -8.45 12.03 -23.80
N GLN A 4 -9.49 11.96 -22.97
CA GLN A 4 -9.29 11.70 -21.55
C GLN A 4 -8.93 10.23 -21.39
N ASN A 5 -7.80 9.93 -20.73
CA ASN A 5 -7.34 8.56 -20.57
C ASN A 5 -8.34 7.76 -19.71
N PRO A 6 -8.64 6.50 -20.05
CA PRO A 6 -9.24 5.56 -19.10
C PRO A 6 -8.41 5.47 -17.81
N VAL A 7 -9.08 5.19 -16.69
CA VAL A 7 -8.42 5.11 -15.37
C VAL A 7 -8.44 3.69 -14.83
N ILE A 8 -7.34 3.24 -14.23
CA ILE A 8 -7.26 1.98 -13.48
C ILE A 8 -7.00 2.29 -12.01
N VAL A 9 -7.84 1.75 -11.13
CA VAL A 9 -7.74 1.88 -9.67
C VAL A 9 -7.20 0.57 -9.08
N ILE A 10 -6.04 0.65 -8.42
CA ILE A 10 -5.34 -0.48 -7.80
C ILE A 10 -5.54 -0.39 -6.28
N PRO A 11 -6.21 -1.38 -5.66
CA PRO A 11 -6.52 -1.36 -4.23
C PRO A 11 -5.29 -1.62 -3.34
N GLY A 12 -5.43 -1.37 -2.04
CA GLY A 12 -4.47 -1.73 -1.01
C GLY A 12 -4.39 -3.23 -0.73
N ILE A 13 -3.39 -3.63 0.06
CA ILE A 13 -3.26 -5.01 0.55
C ILE A 13 -4.54 -5.44 1.27
N THR A 14 -4.94 -6.70 1.14
CA THR A 14 -6.16 -7.31 1.70
C THR A 14 -7.50 -6.70 1.31
N ALA A 15 -7.53 -5.63 0.52
CA ALA A 15 -8.74 -4.95 0.04
C ALA A 15 -9.29 -5.55 -1.27
N THR A 16 -8.93 -6.80 -1.55
CA THR A 16 -9.48 -7.64 -2.63
C THR A 16 -9.91 -8.96 -2.02
N GLU A 17 -11.12 -9.41 -2.36
CA GLU A 17 -11.59 -10.75 -2.01
C GLU A 17 -10.71 -11.81 -2.66
N LEU A 18 -10.50 -12.94 -1.98
CA LEU A 18 -9.91 -14.12 -2.60
C LEU A 18 -10.97 -15.21 -2.69
N ILE A 19 -11.06 -15.81 -3.87
CA ILE A 19 -12.06 -16.82 -4.20
C ILE A 19 -11.35 -18.09 -4.62
N ASP A 20 -11.82 -19.23 -4.14
CA ASP A 20 -11.46 -20.56 -4.63
C ASP A 20 -12.53 -21.04 -5.61
N ASP A 21 -12.18 -21.29 -6.88
CA ASP A 21 -13.12 -21.77 -7.92
C ASP A 21 -13.07 -23.28 -8.20
N TYR A 22 -12.26 -24.06 -7.47
CA TYR A 22 -12.31 -25.51 -7.60
C TYR A 22 -13.66 -26.13 -7.18
N PRO A 23 -14.33 -25.66 -6.10
CA PRO A 23 -15.67 -26.12 -5.79
C PRO A 23 -16.70 -25.69 -6.84
N MET A 24 -17.73 -26.51 -7.05
CA MET A 24 -18.83 -26.23 -8.01
C MET A 24 -19.51 -24.87 -7.80
N THR A 25 -19.53 -24.38 -6.57
CA THR A 25 -19.88 -23.00 -6.24
C THR A 25 -18.64 -22.37 -5.65
N SER A 26 -18.11 -21.35 -6.33
CA SER A 26 -16.91 -20.66 -5.92
C SER A 26 -17.05 -20.14 -4.49
N ASP A 27 -16.02 -20.33 -3.68
CA ASP A 27 -16.05 -20.01 -2.26
C ASP A 27 -15.15 -18.81 -1.95
N THR A 28 -15.66 -17.85 -1.18
CA THR A 28 -14.88 -16.66 -0.79
C THR A 28 -14.07 -16.97 0.46
N VAL A 29 -12.81 -17.35 0.26
CA VAL A 29 -11.87 -17.69 1.34
C VAL A 29 -11.36 -16.46 2.09
N TRP A 30 -11.41 -15.29 1.44
CA TRP A 30 -11.04 -14.02 2.05
C TRP A 30 -11.97 -12.88 1.64
N SER A 31 -12.40 -12.10 2.62
CA SER A 31 -12.97 -10.77 2.49
C SER A 31 -12.55 -9.93 3.70
N MET A 32 -12.46 -8.62 3.54
CA MET A 32 -12.02 -7.74 4.63
C MET A 32 -12.93 -7.80 5.87
N VAL A 33 -14.23 -8.09 5.69
CA VAL A 33 -15.27 -7.95 6.72
C VAL A 33 -15.85 -9.29 7.22
N LEU A 34 -16.14 -10.25 6.33
CA LEU A 34 -16.98 -11.42 6.68
C LEU A 34 -16.16 -12.72 6.79
N ASN A 35 -15.42 -13.06 5.74
CA ASN A 35 -14.72 -14.33 5.62
C ASN A 35 -13.20 -14.15 5.78
N LYS A 36 -12.59 -14.82 6.75
CA LYS A 36 -11.13 -14.77 7.02
C LYS A 36 -10.59 -16.18 7.25
N GLU A 37 -10.61 -17.01 6.21
CA GLU A 37 -10.14 -18.40 6.26
C GLU A 37 -8.60 -18.47 6.15
N TYR A 38 -7.91 -17.99 7.19
CA TYR A 38 -6.45 -17.91 7.25
C TYR A 38 -5.72 -19.19 6.88
N GLU A 39 -6.32 -20.33 7.20
CA GLU A 39 -5.83 -21.67 6.86
C GLU A 39 -5.80 -21.93 5.35
N ARG A 40 -6.82 -21.48 4.61
CA ARG A 40 -6.90 -21.65 3.14
C ARG A 40 -6.16 -20.59 2.35
N VAL A 41 -5.93 -19.42 2.93
CA VAL A 41 -5.10 -18.39 2.28
C VAL A 41 -3.60 -18.55 2.55
N ALA A 42 -3.20 -19.39 3.50
CA ALA A 42 -1.78 -19.64 3.80
C ALA A 42 -1.09 -20.36 2.63
N LEU A 43 0.09 -19.85 2.25
CA LEU A 43 0.88 -20.38 1.15
C LEU A 43 1.78 -21.55 1.59
N HIS A 44 2.02 -22.48 0.69
CA HIS A 44 2.75 -23.71 0.94
C HIS A 44 4.24 -23.43 1.18
N PRO A 45 4.87 -23.99 2.23
CA PRO A 45 6.24 -23.63 2.60
C PRO A 45 7.31 -24.07 1.58
N ASP A 46 7.03 -25.07 0.76
CA ASP A 46 7.96 -25.51 -0.30
C ASP A 46 7.77 -24.75 -1.62
N ASP A 47 6.62 -24.12 -1.82
CA ASP A 47 6.30 -23.33 -3.01
C ASP A 47 5.22 -22.30 -2.67
N LEU A 48 5.64 -21.04 -2.51
CA LEU A 48 4.76 -19.94 -2.10
C LEU A 48 3.77 -19.50 -3.21
N THR A 49 3.65 -20.25 -4.29
CA THR A 49 2.63 -20.03 -5.32
C THR A 49 1.36 -20.86 -5.13
N PHE A 50 1.38 -21.83 -4.21
CA PHE A 50 0.25 -22.74 -3.93
C PHE A 50 -0.20 -22.68 -2.47
N GLU A 51 -1.41 -23.15 -2.19
CA GLU A 51 -2.00 -23.23 -0.86
C GLU A 51 -1.42 -24.37 -0.01
N ALA A 52 -1.31 -24.15 1.30
CA ALA A 52 -0.59 -25.05 2.21
C ALA A 52 -1.35 -26.32 2.62
N ILE A 53 -2.69 -26.25 2.71
CA ILE A 53 -3.50 -27.32 3.33
C ILE A 53 -4.09 -28.24 2.28
N GLU A 54 -4.82 -27.67 1.33
CA GLU A 54 -5.47 -28.39 0.25
C GLU A 54 -5.18 -27.67 -1.07
N PRO A 55 -5.03 -28.41 -2.19
CA PRO A 55 -4.96 -27.79 -3.49
C PRO A 55 -6.23 -26.98 -3.76
N ALA A 56 -6.05 -25.68 -3.95
CA ALA A 56 -7.09 -24.74 -4.33
C ALA A 56 -6.67 -24.00 -5.59
N HIS A 57 -7.60 -23.33 -6.24
CA HIS A 57 -7.26 -22.31 -7.24
C HIS A 57 -7.80 -20.98 -6.76
N VAL A 58 -6.95 -20.31 -5.99
CA VAL A 58 -7.29 -19.02 -5.40
C VAL A 58 -6.96 -17.91 -6.38
N PHE A 59 -7.96 -17.10 -6.71
CA PHE A 59 -7.83 -15.97 -7.61
C PHE A 59 -8.53 -14.72 -7.07
N PRO A 60 -8.24 -13.53 -7.63
CA PRO A 60 -8.80 -12.28 -7.14
C PRO A 60 -10.30 -12.17 -7.44
N GLY A 61 -11.09 -11.94 -6.40
CA GLY A 61 -12.51 -11.60 -6.48
C GLY A 61 -12.74 -10.10 -6.62
N ARG A 62 -13.72 -9.56 -5.89
CA ARG A 62 -14.06 -8.13 -5.97
C ARG A 62 -13.10 -7.29 -5.13
N ALA A 63 -12.82 -6.08 -5.60
CA ALA A 63 -12.22 -5.05 -4.75
C ALA A 63 -13.23 -4.60 -3.67
N PHE A 64 -12.73 -4.20 -2.51
CA PHE A 64 -13.55 -3.75 -1.39
C PHE A 64 -14.37 -2.49 -1.76
N SER A 65 -15.61 -2.39 -1.28
CA SER A 65 -16.54 -1.33 -1.71
C SER A 65 -16.13 0.09 -1.32
N ILE A 66 -15.10 0.27 -0.48
CA ILE A 66 -14.55 1.60 -0.14
C ILE A 66 -14.05 2.38 -1.37
N TYR A 67 -13.73 1.69 -2.47
CA TYR A 67 -13.29 2.33 -3.71
C TYR A 67 -14.46 2.76 -4.62
N ASP A 68 -15.71 2.40 -4.30
CA ASP A 68 -16.86 2.65 -5.19
C ASP A 68 -17.05 4.15 -5.44
N ASP A 69 -16.96 4.98 -4.40
CA ASP A 69 -17.13 6.43 -4.52
C ASP A 69 -16.01 7.07 -5.35
N LEU A 70 -14.77 6.66 -5.14
CA LEU A 70 -13.64 7.10 -5.96
C LEU A 70 -13.86 6.73 -7.43
N ILE A 71 -14.24 5.48 -7.71
CA ILE A 71 -14.48 5.01 -9.09
C ILE A 71 -15.64 5.76 -9.73
N ARG A 72 -16.74 5.98 -9.00
CA ARG A 72 -17.91 6.73 -9.48
C ARG A 72 -17.57 8.18 -9.75
N MET A 73 -16.83 8.83 -8.83
CA MET A 73 -16.41 10.21 -8.99
C MET A 73 -15.48 10.38 -10.19
N LEU A 74 -14.46 9.52 -10.34
CA LEU A 74 -13.57 9.55 -11.50
C LEU A 74 -14.35 9.35 -12.80
N ARG A 75 -15.27 8.38 -12.83
CA ARG A 75 -16.09 8.12 -14.03
C ARG A 75 -16.98 9.31 -14.38
N HIS A 76 -17.55 9.97 -13.38
CA HIS A 76 -18.40 11.13 -13.57
C HIS A 76 -17.59 12.37 -14.00
N GLU A 77 -16.63 12.80 -13.19
CA GLU A 77 -15.91 14.07 -13.36
C GLU A 77 -14.95 14.08 -14.55
N LEU A 78 -14.44 12.91 -14.95
CA LEU A 78 -13.56 12.80 -16.12
C LEU A 78 -14.34 12.62 -17.43
N SER A 79 -15.64 12.30 -17.37
CA SER A 79 -16.47 12.20 -18.58
C SER A 79 -16.94 13.60 -19.00
N GLN A 80 -16.46 14.08 -20.15
CA GLN A 80 -16.75 15.45 -20.60
C GLN A 80 -18.20 15.62 -21.09
N ALA A 81 -18.80 14.54 -21.60
CA ALA A 81 -20.17 14.47 -22.10
C ALA A 81 -20.63 13.00 -22.15
N ALA A 82 -21.93 12.75 -22.30
CA ALA A 82 -22.49 11.40 -22.36
C ALA A 82 -21.93 10.56 -23.53
N ASP A 83 -21.60 11.19 -24.65
CA ASP A 83 -20.98 10.58 -25.84
C ASP A 83 -19.44 10.58 -25.78
N LYS A 84 -18.85 11.10 -24.69
CA LYS A 84 -17.41 11.16 -24.42
C LYS A 84 -17.09 10.57 -23.04
N PRO A 85 -17.44 9.29 -22.80
CA PRO A 85 -17.27 8.67 -21.50
C PRO A 85 -15.79 8.44 -21.19
N THR A 86 -15.42 8.56 -19.93
CA THR A 86 -14.12 8.08 -19.42
C THR A 86 -14.35 6.80 -18.62
N PRO A 87 -13.94 5.63 -19.14
CA PRO A 87 -14.12 4.39 -18.42
C PRO A 87 -13.10 4.27 -17.27
N VAL A 88 -13.55 3.69 -16.16
CA VAL A 88 -12.76 3.51 -14.94
C VAL A 88 -12.90 2.07 -14.48
N PHE A 89 -11.77 1.41 -14.30
CA PHE A 89 -11.64 -0.01 -14.01
C PHE A 89 -10.98 -0.22 -12.64
N ALA A 90 -11.44 -1.20 -11.87
CA ALA A 90 -10.69 -1.70 -10.73
C ALA A 90 -9.73 -2.80 -11.20
N PHE A 91 -8.55 -2.88 -10.59
CA PHE A 91 -7.61 -3.98 -10.76
C PHE A 91 -7.48 -4.76 -9.44
N PRO A 92 -8.46 -5.62 -9.10
CA PRO A 92 -8.31 -6.55 -7.99
C PRO A 92 -7.14 -7.51 -8.25
N TYR A 93 -6.39 -7.84 -7.21
CA TYR A 93 -5.25 -8.75 -7.31
C TYR A 93 -5.13 -9.65 -6.07
N ASP A 94 -4.35 -10.72 -6.23
CA ASP A 94 -4.04 -11.62 -5.12
C ASP A 94 -2.98 -10.94 -4.26
N TRP A 95 -3.42 -10.42 -3.11
CA TRP A 95 -2.59 -9.64 -2.20
C TRP A 95 -1.54 -10.48 -1.47
N ARG A 96 -1.50 -11.80 -1.67
CA ARG A 96 -0.49 -12.67 -1.09
C ARG A 96 0.81 -12.67 -1.91
N VAL A 97 0.66 -12.50 -3.21
CA VAL A 97 1.70 -12.71 -4.23
C VAL A 97 2.72 -11.56 -4.24
N ASP A 98 3.96 -11.89 -4.59
CA ASP A 98 5.03 -10.91 -4.82
C ASP A 98 4.58 -9.73 -5.71
N VAL A 99 4.88 -8.51 -5.28
CA VAL A 99 4.47 -7.26 -5.95
C VAL A 99 4.97 -7.20 -7.39
N GLN A 100 6.14 -7.77 -7.73
CA GLN A 100 6.66 -7.79 -9.10
C GLN A 100 5.82 -8.70 -10.00
N ALA A 101 5.39 -9.86 -9.49
CA ALA A 101 4.49 -10.75 -10.25
C ALA A 101 3.11 -10.09 -10.43
N THR A 102 2.59 -9.42 -9.42
CA THR A 102 1.34 -8.64 -9.52
C THR A 102 1.47 -7.47 -10.50
N ALA A 103 2.61 -6.79 -10.53
CA ALA A 103 2.88 -5.73 -11.49
C ALA A 103 2.94 -6.24 -12.94
N ALA A 104 3.45 -7.45 -13.18
CA ALA A 104 3.41 -8.06 -14.51
C ALA A 104 1.96 -8.32 -14.97
N ARG A 105 1.08 -8.73 -14.04
CA ARG A 105 -0.37 -8.85 -14.30
C ARG A 105 -1.00 -7.49 -14.58
N LEU A 106 -0.59 -6.44 -13.87
CA LEU A 106 -1.05 -5.06 -14.15
C LEU A 106 -0.61 -4.61 -15.56
N VAL A 107 0.61 -4.93 -16.00
CA VAL A 107 1.07 -4.63 -17.37
C VAL A 107 0.14 -5.28 -18.40
N ALA A 108 -0.19 -6.57 -18.23
CA ALA A 108 -1.13 -7.26 -19.11
C ALA A 108 -2.53 -6.63 -19.07
N PHE A 109 -2.99 -6.24 -17.89
CA PHE A 109 -4.29 -5.58 -17.72
C PHE A 109 -4.35 -4.20 -18.38
N ILE A 110 -3.25 -3.43 -18.36
CA ILE A 110 -3.15 -2.17 -19.10
C ILE A 110 -3.35 -2.41 -20.59
N GLU A 111 -2.69 -3.43 -21.18
CA GLU A 111 -2.89 -3.77 -22.60
C GLU A 111 -4.35 -4.14 -22.91
N GLU A 112 -4.99 -4.89 -22.02
CA GLU A 112 -6.39 -5.26 -22.15
C GLU A 112 -7.30 -4.03 -22.10
N VAL A 113 -7.11 -3.14 -21.12
CA VAL A 113 -7.88 -1.90 -20.97
C VAL A 113 -7.73 -1.01 -22.20
N LEU A 114 -6.52 -0.86 -22.74
CA LEU A 114 -6.28 -0.09 -23.96
C LEU A 114 -7.03 -0.69 -25.16
N LYS A 115 -6.93 -2.01 -25.37
CA LYS A 115 -7.63 -2.71 -26.45
C LYS A 115 -9.15 -2.59 -26.33
N ARG A 116 -9.71 -2.79 -25.14
CA ARG A 116 -11.16 -2.66 -24.89
C ARG A 116 -11.63 -1.22 -25.08
N THR A 117 -10.87 -0.25 -24.58
CA THR A 117 -11.20 1.17 -24.68
C THR A 117 -11.21 1.63 -26.14
N ALA A 118 -10.29 1.15 -26.97
CA ALA A 118 -10.23 1.48 -28.40
C ALA A 118 -11.49 1.05 -29.20
N LEU A 119 -12.30 0.12 -28.67
CA LEU A 119 -13.56 -0.31 -29.29
C LEU A 119 -14.73 0.65 -29.01
N LEU A 120 -14.58 1.58 -28.07
CA LEU A 120 -15.60 2.58 -27.79
C LEU A 120 -15.61 3.64 -28.91
N ARG A 121 -16.82 4.04 -29.36
CA ARG A 121 -16.99 5.03 -30.44
C ARG A 121 -16.17 6.30 -30.22
N TYR A 122 -16.12 6.81 -28.98
CA TYR A 122 -15.35 8.01 -28.65
C TYR A 122 -13.84 7.83 -28.82
N TYR A 123 -13.31 6.61 -28.68
CA TYR A 123 -11.88 6.32 -28.71
C TYR A 123 -11.42 5.62 -30.00
N ALA A 124 -12.32 5.40 -30.96
CA ALA A 124 -12.02 4.66 -32.20
C ALA A 124 -10.84 5.26 -32.98
N ASP A 125 -10.69 6.59 -32.93
CA ASP A 125 -9.62 7.33 -33.62
C ASP A 125 -8.43 7.68 -32.71
N ALA A 126 -8.34 7.10 -31.50
CA ALA A 126 -7.25 7.38 -30.56
C ALA A 126 -5.89 6.81 -31.02
N GLY A 127 -5.91 5.72 -31.79
CA GLY A 127 -4.71 5.06 -32.31
C GLY A 127 -3.69 4.71 -31.22
N ASP A 128 -2.41 4.76 -31.58
CA ASP A 128 -1.29 4.46 -30.68
C ASP A 128 -1.06 5.53 -29.58
N GLY A 129 -1.85 6.61 -29.59
CA GLY A 129 -1.80 7.67 -28.58
C GLY A 129 -2.58 7.36 -27.31
N LEU A 130 -3.38 6.29 -27.29
CA LEU A 130 -4.22 5.91 -26.15
C LEU A 130 -3.37 5.40 -24.98
N ARG A 131 -3.60 5.95 -23.80
CA ARG A 131 -2.90 5.62 -22.55
C ARG A 131 -3.91 5.39 -21.43
N VAL A 132 -3.46 4.85 -20.31
CA VAL A 132 -4.23 4.78 -19.06
C VAL A 132 -3.67 5.75 -18.02
N ASP A 133 -4.51 6.32 -17.18
CA ASP A 133 -4.09 6.93 -15.92
C ASP A 133 -4.24 5.90 -14.78
N LEU A 134 -3.34 5.93 -13.79
CA LEU A 134 -3.29 4.93 -12.72
C LEU A 134 -3.51 5.58 -11.35
N VAL A 135 -4.36 4.98 -10.52
CA VAL A 135 -4.56 5.37 -9.12
C VAL A 135 -4.24 4.20 -8.21
N GLY A 136 -3.23 4.33 -7.36
CA GLY A 136 -2.83 3.29 -6.41
C GLY A 136 -3.13 3.71 -4.98
N HIS A 137 -3.87 2.89 -4.24
CA HIS A 137 -4.04 3.08 -2.79
C HIS A 137 -3.13 2.12 -2.02
N SER A 138 -2.46 2.61 -0.97
CA SER A 138 -1.59 1.80 -0.11
C SER A 138 -0.60 0.98 -0.97
N MET A 139 -0.54 -0.34 -0.82
CA MET A 139 0.31 -1.24 -1.63
C MET A 139 0.06 -1.14 -3.15
N GLY A 140 -1.10 -0.67 -3.59
CA GLY A 140 -1.37 -0.42 -5.01
C GLY A 140 -0.40 0.56 -5.66
N GLY A 141 0.14 1.53 -4.90
CA GLY A 141 1.18 2.42 -5.42
C GLY A 141 2.55 1.75 -5.59
N LEU A 142 2.87 0.72 -4.79
CA LEU A 142 4.06 -0.11 -4.99
C LEU A 142 3.93 -0.96 -6.26
N ILE A 143 2.74 -1.52 -6.51
CA ILE A 143 2.41 -2.25 -7.75
C ILE A 143 2.55 -1.34 -8.97
N ILE A 144 2.07 -0.09 -8.90
CA ILE A 144 2.26 0.89 -9.99
C ILE A 144 3.75 1.18 -10.21
N SER A 145 4.51 1.44 -9.13
CA SER A 145 5.94 1.72 -9.22
C SER A 145 6.67 0.59 -9.94
N GLU A 146 6.33 -0.65 -9.59
CA GLU A 146 6.85 -1.86 -10.20
C GLU A 146 6.43 -2.04 -11.66
N CYS A 147 5.16 -1.77 -11.97
CA CYS A 147 4.63 -1.79 -13.33
C CYS A 147 5.38 -0.80 -14.23
N LEU A 148 5.66 0.42 -13.76
CA LEU A 148 6.42 1.40 -14.54
C LEU A 148 7.87 0.94 -14.80
N LEU A 149 8.51 0.31 -13.81
CA LEU A 149 9.85 -0.24 -14.00
C LEU A 149 9.86 -1.38 -15.04
N GLN A 150 8.86 -2.25 -15.02
CA GLN A 150 8.73 -3.35 -15.99
C GLN A 150 8.40 -2.85 -17.41
N LEU A 151 7.57 -1.81 -17.53
CA LEU A 151 7.31 -1.14 -18.81
C LEU A 151 8.57 -0.42 -19.33
N GLY A 152 9.43 0.09 -18.43
CA GLY A 152 10.66 0.78 -18.77
C GLY A 152 10.41 1.92 -19.76
N GLY A 153 11.15 1.93 -20.88
CA GLY A 153 10.99 2.95 -21.92
C GLY A 153 9.60 2.99 -22.59
N LYS A 154 8.81 1.92 -22.48
CA LYS A 154 7.45 1.85 -23.06
C LYS A 154 6.40 2.54 -22.18
N ALA A 155 6.72 2.86 -20.93
CA ALA A 155 5.77 3.44 -19.98
C ALA A 155 5.08 4.70 -20.52
N ALA A 156 5.86 5.63 -21.12
CA ALA A 156 5.34 6.88 -21.65
C ALA A 156 4.35 6.70 -22.82
N GLY A 157 4.36 5.55 -23.49
CA GLY A 157 3.40 5.22 -24.55
C GLY A 157 2.12 4.56 -24.05
N LYS A 158 2.06 4.14 -22.78
CA LYS A 158 0.94 3.36 -22.22
C LYS A 158 0.31 3.97 -20.98
N VAL A 159 1.08 4.75 -20.23
CA VAL A 159 0.64 5.40 -18.99
C VAL A 159 0.73 6.91 -19.17
N GLY A 160 -0.37 7.61 -18.87
CA GLY A 160 -0.46 9.06 -18.89
C GLY A 160 0.03 9.67 -17.58
N LYS A 161 -0.82 9.62 -16.55
CA LYS A 161 -0.57 10.16 -15.22
C LYS A 161 -0.75 9.11 -14.14
N VAL A 162 -0.11 9.33 -12.99
CA VAL A 162 -0.18 8.46 -11.81
C VAL A 162 -0.62 9.27 -10.60
N ALA A 163 -1.53 8.71 -9.79
CA ALA A 163 -1.82 9.18 -8.45
C ALA A 163 -1.64 8.04 -7.44
N THR A 164 -0.97 8.31 -6.33
CA THR A 164 -0.85 7.39 -5.20
C THR A 164 -1.42 7.98 -3.92
N ILE A 165 -2.12 7.16 -3.16
CA ILE A 165 -2.86 7.55 -1.95
C ILE A 165 -2.33 6.69 -0.79
N GLY A 166 -1.66 7.30 0.19
CA GLY A 166 -1.17 6.60 1.39
C GLY A 166 -0.19 5.46 1.08
N THR A 167 0.57 5.51 -0.01
CA THR A 167 1.43 4.40 -0.41
C THR A 167 2.66 4.27 0.50
N PRO A 168 2.92 3.11 1.11
CA PRO A 168 4.11 2.88 1.95
C PRO A 168 5.36 2.61 1.09
N PHE A 169 5.83 3.61 0.33
CA PHE A 169 7.02 3.49 -0.52
C PHE A 169 8.26 2.96 0.22
N LEU A 170 8.44 3.42 1.46
CA LEU A 170 9.51 3.02 2.36
C LEU A 170 9.02 2.10 3.49
N GLY A 171 7.81 1.54 3.37
CA GLY A 171 7.24 0.51 4.23
C GLY A 171 6.57 1.04 5.51
N SER A 172 6.02 0.11 6.29
CA SER A 172 5.34 0.38 7.57
C SER A 172 5.74 -0.64 8.62
N LEU A 173 5.87 -0.19 9.87
CA LEU A 173 6.13 -1.06 11.02
C LEU A 173 4.97 -2.00 11.33
N GLU A 174 3.76 -1.71 10.86
CA GLU A 174 2.61 -2.61 11.02
C GLU A 174 2.80 -3.95 10.31
N ALA A 175 3.61 -4.01 9.24
CA ALA A 175 4.00 -5.26 8.60
C ALA A 175 4.88 -6.13 9.51
N ILE A 176 5.77 -5.52 10.29
CA ILE A 176 6.59 -6.23 11.30
C ILE A 176 5.71 -6.74 12.44
N VAL A 177 4.80 -5.89 12.94
CA VAL A 177 3.85 -6.28 14.01
C VAL A 177 2.98 -7.45 13.56
N LYS A 178 2.50 -7.42 12.30
CA LYS A 178 1.73 -8.50 11.68
C LYS A 178 2.50 -9.83 11.69
N VAL A 179 3.73 -9.85 11.19
CA VAL A 179 4.57 -11.06 11.14
C VAL A 179 5.00 -11.51 12.55
N ALA A 180 5.22 -10.59 13.47
CA ALA A 180 5.66 -10.90 14.84
C ALA A 180 4.53 -11.49 15.68
N THR A 181 3.32 -10.93 15.62
CA THR A 181 2.24 -11.19 16.58
C THR A 181 0.98 -11.79 15.97
N GLY A 182 0.76 -11.62 14.67
CA GLY A 182 -0.53 -11.89 14.03
C GLY A 182 -1.56 -10.79 14.26
N MET A 183 -1.24 -9.72 14.99
CA MET A 183 -2.08 -8.53 15.15
C MET A 183 -1.66 -7.47 14.13
N SER A 184 -2.60 -6.71 13.58
CA SER A 184 -2.31 -5.49 12.83
C SER A 184 -3.58 -4.68 12.59
N LEU A 185 -3.44 -3.35 12.48
CA LEU A 185 -4.50 -2.46 11.99
C LEU A 185 -5.05 -2.85 10.62
N LEU A 186 -4.32 -3.68 9.85
CA LEU A 186 -4.71 -4.20 8.55
C LEU A 186 -5.81 -5.30 8.62
N THR A 187 -6.05 -5.90 9.79
CA THR A 187 -6.90 -7.11 9.91
C THR A 187 -7.64 -7.29 11.25
N GLY A 188 -7.23 -6.63 12.35
CA GLY A 188 -7.93 -6.66 13.65
C GLY A 188 -7.00 -6.56 14.88
N SER A 189 -7.58 -6.37 16.08
CA SER A 189 -6.86 -6.15 17.36
C SER A 189 -6.71 -7.40 18.24
N THR A 190 -7.19 -8.58 17.82
CA THR A 190 -7.05 -9.84 18.55
C THR A 190 -5.96 -10.71 17.91
N PRO A 191 -4.95 -11.19 18.68
CA PRO A 191 -3.95 -12.10 18.14
C PRO A 191 -4.58 -13.44 17.76
N HIS A 192 -4.44 -13.82 16.49
CA HIS A 192 -4.85 -15.13 15.99
C HIS A 192 -3.62 -15.89 15.46
N GLU A 193 -3.38 -17.09 15.96
CA GLU A 193 -2.20 -17.88 15.58
C GLU A 193 -2.16 -18.20 14.08
N ARG A 194 -3.32 -18.54 13.51
CA ARG A 194 -3.50 -18.84 12.08
C ARG A 194 -3.18 -17.63 11.19
N GLU A 195 -3.57 -16.45 11.63
CA GLU A 195 -3.30 -15.18 10.93
C GLU A 195 -1.80 -14.86 10.91
N ARG A 196 -1.13 -15.10 12.03
CA ARG A 196 0.32 -14.93 12.16
C ARG A 196 1.09 -15.89 11.26
N GLU A 197 0.64 -17.14 11.17
CA GLU A 197 1.24 -18.17 10.33
C GLU A 197 1.07 -17.85 8.85
N ALA A 198 -0.14 -17.51 8.41
CA ALA A 198 -0.40 -17.07 7.03
C ALA A 198 0.48 -15.88 6.63
N ALA A 199 0.60 -14.87 7.49
CA ALA A 199 1.42 -13.68 7.21
C ALA A 199 2.92 -14.00 7.04
N ARG A 200 3.44 -15.01 7.75
CA ARG A 200 4.87 -15.41 7.70
C ARG A 200 5.27 -16.11 6.40
N VAL A 201 4.30 -16.56 5.62
CA VAL A 201 4.50 -17.17 4.31
C VAL A 201 3.92 -16.30 3.18
N THR A 202 3.64 -15.02 3.44
CA THR A 202 3.06 -14.10 2.45
C THR A 202 4.10 -13.11 1.90
N PRO A 203 4.64 -13.30 0.67
CA PRO A 203 5.62 -12.40 0.05
C PRO A 203 5.31 -10.91 0.13
N ALA A 204 4.08 -10.51 -0.22
CA ALA A 204 3.68 -9.11 -0.25
C ALA A 204 3.80 -8.41 1.12
N VAL A 205 3.60 -9.13 2.22
CA VAL A 205 3.72 -8.57 3.58
C VAL A 205 5.17 -8.16 3.87
N TYR A 206 6.14 -8.96 3.45
CA TYR A 206 7.57 -8.67 3.63
C TYR A 206 7.98 -7.46 2.78
N GLN A 207 7.39 -7.28 1.59
CA GLN A 207 7.63 -6.11 0.73
C GLN A 207 7.13 -4.78 1.32
N LEU A 208 6.31 -4.84 2.38
CA LEU A 208 5.89 -3.69 3.19
C LEU A 208 6.82 -3.40 4.39
N PHE A 209 7.87 -4.20 4.62
CA PHE A 209 8.81 -3.94 5.70
C PHE A 209 9.47 -2.56 5.55
N PRO A 210 9.69 -1.84 6.66
CA PRO A 210 10.19 -0.49 6.61
C PRO A 210 11.69 -0.45 6.31
N SER A 211 12.13 0.59 5.60
CA SER A 211 13.56 0.83 5.30
C SER A 211 13.94 2.31 5.33
N TYR A 212 13.14 3.14 6.00
CA TYR A 212 13.49 4.53 6.29
C TYR A 212 14.38 4.60 7.53
N ALA A 213 15.15 5.68 7.67
CA ALA A 213 16.09 5.86 8.78
C ALA A 213 15.36 5.85 10.13
N ASN A 214 15.96 5.23 11.14
CA ASN A 214 15.38 5.07 12.48
C ASN A 214 14.02 4.34 12.52
N ALA A 215 13.64 3.58 11.48
CA ALA A 215 12.42 2.76 11.51
C ALA A 215 12.46 1.74 12.65
N ALA A 216 13.63 1.14 12.88
CA ALA A 216 13.90 0.30 14.04
C ALA A 216 15.26 0.65 14.62
N VAL A 217 15.35 0.67 15.94
CA VAL A 217 16.59 1.02 16.64
C VAL A 217 16.87 0.06 17.80
N GLU A 218 18.15 -0.16 18.08
CA GLU A 218 18.64 -0.89 19.25
C GLU A 218 19.39 0.08 20.17
N ALA A 219 19.10 0.02 21.48
CA ALA A 219 19.82 0.84 22.46
C ALA A 219 21.26 0.34 22.62
N THR A 220 22.20 1.28 22.58
CA THR A 220 23.60 1.06 22.95
C THR A 220 23.88 1.60 24.34
N GLY A 221 24.96 1.12 24.96
CA GLY A 221 25.40 1.64 26.26
C GLY A 221 25.55 3.18 26.24
N GLY A 222 25.14 3.85 27.32
CA GLY A 222 25.24 5.31 27.44
C GLY A 222 24.08 6.11 26.82
N GLY A 223 22.98 5.46 26.42
CA GLY A 223 21.74 6.14 25.99
C GLY A 223 21.67 6.48 24.50
N ALA A 224 22.70 6.15 23.72
CA ALA A 224 22.66 6.24 22.26
C ALA A 224 21.91 5.04 21.64
N THR A 225 21.43 5.19 20.41
CA THR A 225 20.77 4.11 19.64
C THR A 225 21.45 3.90 18.29
N VAL A 226 21.32 2.70 17.74
CA VAL A 226 21.78 2.36 16.38
C VAL A 226 20.62 1.84 15.55
N ASP A 227 20.61 2.17 14.26
CA ASP A 227 19.61 1.69 13.31
C ASP A 227 19.72 0.17 13.12
N VAL A 228 18.56 -0.49 13.09
CA VAL A 228 18.43 -1.93 12.82
C VAL A 228 17.77 -2.13 11.47
N ASP A 229 18.50 -2.75 10.54
CA ASP A 229 17.97 -3.08 9.22
C ASP A 229 16.97 -4.24 9.32
N LEU A 230 15.68 -3.93 9.23
CA LEU A 230 14.59 -4.91 9.25
C LEU A 230 14.49 -5.73 7.96
N LEU A 231 15.25 -5.40 6.92
CA LEU A 231 15.42 -6.22 5.72
C LEU A 231 16.67 -7.11 5.80
N ASN A 232 17.25 -7.28 7.00
CA ASN A 232 18.28 -8.29 7.28
C ASN A 232 17.64 -9.46 8.06
N PRO A 233 17.69 -10.71 7.54
CA PRO A 233 17.16 -11.89 8.24
C PRO A 233 17.75 -12.09 9.64
N GLU A 234 19.00 -11.70 9.89
CA GLU A 234 19.65 -11.84 11.20
C GLU A 234 19.01 -10.95 12.29
N ASN A 235 18.33 -9.88 11.88
CA ASN A 235 17.63 -8.96 12.78
C ASN A 235 16.20 -9.40 13.09
N MET A 236 15.74 -10.52 12.52
CA MET A 236 14.40 -11.04 12.77
C MET A 236 14.28 -11.71 14.14
N GLN A 237 13.16 -11.47 14.81
CA GLN A 237 12.88 -12.09 16.10
C GLN A 237 12.82 -13.61 16.01
N ALA A 238 13.52 -14.30 16.91
CA ALA A 238 13.67 -15.76 16.88
C ALA A 238 12.35 -16.56 16.90
N SER A 239 11.27 -16.00 17.46
CA SER A 239 9.95 -16.63 17.48
C SER A 239 9.31 -16.73 16.09
N ILE A 240 9.69 -15.85 15.16
CA ILE A 240 9.23 -15.91 13.76
C ILE A 240 9.76 -17.19 13.13
N LEU A 241 11.08 -17.39 13.20
CA LEU A 241 11.74 -18.60 12.69
C LEU A 241 11.24 -19.87 13.38
N ALA A 242 11.06 -19.83 14.71
CA ALA A 242 10.60 -20.99 15.47
C ALA A 242 9.20 -21.47 15.02
N SER A 243 8.26 -20.54 14.82
CA SER A 243 6.92 -20.88 14.35
C SER A 243 6.86 -21.21 12.87
N LEU A 244 7.69 -20.57 12.03
CA LEU A 244 7.83 -20.97 10.64
C LEU A 244 8.39 -22.41 10.52
N ALA A 245 9.31 -22.81 11.40
CA ALA A 245 9.79 -24.18 11.47
C ALA A 245 8.69 -25.17 11.89
N GLU A 246 7.76 -24.78 12.77
CA GLU A 246 6.61 -25.63 13.10
C GLU A 246 5.59 -25.67 11.94
N PHE A 247 5.40 -24.58 11.20
CA PHE A 247 4.58 -24.57 9.98
C PHE A 247 5.18 -25.51 8.90
N VAL A 248 6.49 -25.44 8.68
CA VAL A 248 7.22 -26.37 7.79
C VAL A 248 7.08 -27.81 8.26
N ARG A 249 7.13 -28.09 9.57
CA ARG A 249 6.93 -29.45 10.11
C ARG A 249 5.55 -30.01 9.74
N LEU A 250 4.53 -29.16 9.68
CA LEU A 250 3.16 -29.55 9.41
C LEU A 250 2.90 -29.75 7.91
N TYR A 251 3.42 -28.86 7.06
CA TYR A 251 2.98 -28.77 5.66
C TYR A 251 4.05 -29.08 4.62
N SER A 252 5.35 -29.06 4.95
CA SER A 252 6.39 -29.35 3.95
C SER A 252 6.43 -30.84 3.58
N VAL A 253 6.76 -31.13 2.31
CA VAL A 253 7.03 -32.47 1.82
C VAL A 253 8.27 -33.11 2.46
N LYS A 254 9.18 -32.29 3.03
CA LYS A 254 10.43 -32.74 3.69
C LYS A 254 10.54 -32.15 5.12
N PRO A 255 9.73 -32.61 6.08
CA PRO A 255 9.63 -31.98 7.40
C PRO A 255 10.85 -32.23 8.31
N LYS A 256 11.78 -33.12 7.95
CA LYS A 256 12.97 -33.43 8.77
C LYS A 256 13.97 -32.27 8.86
N ASP A 257 14.05 -31.45 7.81
CA ASP A 257 14.97 -30.30 7.73
C ASP A 257 14.28 -28.98 8.08
N ARG A 258 13.22 -29.03 8.90
CA ARG A 258 12.28 -27.92 9.12
C ARG A 258 12.92 -26.58 9.50
N ARG A 259 14.02 -26.60 10.27
CA ARG A 259 14.71 -25.37 10.69
C ARG A 259 15.47 -24.74 9.54
N THR A 260 16.15 -25.55 8.75
CA THR A 260 16.87 -25.10 7.55
C THR A 260 15.87 -24.52 6.55
N ARG A 261 14.80 -25.26 6.26
CA ARG A 261 13.79 -24.79 5.31
C ARG A 261 13.07 -23.51 5.79
N ALA A 262 12.77 -23.40 7.08
CA ALA A 262 12.22 -22.16 7.64
C ALA A 262 13.18 -20.97 7.52
N GLN A 263 14.48 -21.20 7.67
CA GLN A 263 15.50 -20.18 7.48
C GLN A 263 15.56 -19.75 6.01
N GLU A 264 15.57 -20.69 5.08
CA GLU A 264 15.54 -20.43 3.63
C GLU A 264 14.33 -19.60 3.22
N ILE A 265 13.12 -19.98 3.66
CA ILE A 265 11.89 -19.23 3.35
C ILE A 265 12.00 -17.78 3.86
N LEU A 266 12.48 -17.58 5.09
CA LEU A 266 12.64 -16.24 5.67
C LEU A 266 13.67 -15.41 4.89
N GLU A 267 14.79 -16.01 4.50
CA GLU A 267 15.82 -15.38 3.69
C GLU A 267 15.32 -15.01 2.29
N GLU A 268 14.59 -15.91 1.63
CA GLU A 268 13.98 -15.70 0.30
C GLU A 268 12.97 -14.54 0.35
N LEU A 269 12.06 -14.53 1.33
CA LEU A 269 11.06 -13.48 1.51
C LEU A 269 11.70 -12.11 1.76
N ILE A 270 12.70 -12.05 2.64
CA ILE A 270 13.41 -10.79 2.95
C ILE A 270 14.28 -10.34 1.78
N ALA A 271 14.92 -11.26 1.05
CA ALA A 271 15.67 -10.94 -0.16
C ALA A 271 14.77 -10.35 -1.24
N GLY A 272 13.58 -10.94 -1.45
CA GLY A 272 12.55 -10.41 -2.35
C GLY A 272 12.08 -9.00 -1.95
N ALA A 273 11.87 -8.77 -0.66
CA ALA A 273 11.54 -7.46 -0.12
C ALA A 273 12.65 -6.41 -0.33
N ARG A 274 13.90 -6.77 -0.06
CA ARG A 274 15.07 -5.91 -0.31
C ARG A 274 15.22 -5.58 -1.79
N ALA A 275 15.12 -6.58 -2.66
CA ALA A 275 15.21 -6.39 -4.11
C ALA A 275 14.12 -5.44 -4.63
N HIS A 276 12.87 -5.63 -4.19
CA HIS A 276 11.76 -4.71 -4.50
C HIS A 276 12.06 -3.28 -4.04
N ARG A 277 12.51 -3.10 -2.78
CA ARG A 277 12.81 -1.77 -2.24
C ARG A 277 13.89 -1.04 -3.03
N GLU A 278 14.96 -1.73 -3.40
CA GLU A 278 16.05 -1.17 -4.22
C GLU A 278 15.58 -0.78 -5.63
N ARG A 279 14.63 -1.53 -6.19
CA ARG A 279 14.02 -1.20 -7.48
C ARG A 279 13.16 0.04 -7.39
N VAL A 280 12.29 0.17 -6.38
CA VAL A 280 11.47 1.37 -6.15
C VAL A 280 12.34 2.61 -5.94
N ARG A 281 13.43 2.53 -5.18
CA ARG A 281 14.40 3.63 -4.99
C ARG A 281 15.04 4.12 -6.30
N LYS A 282 15.19 3.23 -7.29
CA LYS A 282 15.79 3.56 -8.60
C LYS A 282 14.77 4.03 -9.63
N LEU A 283 13.48 4.02 -9.31
CA LEU A 283 12.45 4.50 -10.21
C LEU A 283 12.69 5.96 -10.57
N LYS A 284 12.58 6.27 -11.86
CA LYS A 284 12.57 7.64 -12.38
C LYS A 284 11.30 7.78 -13.20
N PRO A 285 10.18 8.15 -12.57
CA PRO A 285 8.91 8.19 -13.29
C PRO A 285 9.00 9.27 -14.37
N LYS A 286 8.87 8.86 -15.64
CA LYS A 286 8.76 9.77 -16.79
C LYS A 286 7.30 10.12 -17.08
N VAL A 287 6.48 10.17 -16.03
CA VAL A 287 5.04 10.44 -16.05
C VAL A 287 4.74 11.42 -14.92
N ASP A 288 3.72 12.24 -15.10
CA ASP A 288 3.26 13.14 -14.04
C ASP A 288 2.75 12.29 -12.87
N TRP A 289 3.24 12.56 -11.66
CA TRP A 289 2.95 11.76 -10.48
C TRP A 289 2.42 12.62 -9.33
N LEU A 290 1.22 12.33 -8.86
CA LEU A 290 0.60 12.85 -7.64
C LEU A 290 0.83 11.89 -6.47
N ALA A 291 1.47 12.35 -5.40
CA ALA A 291 1.58 11.60 -4.14
C ALA A 291 0.76 12.28 -3.04
N VAL A 292 -0.32 11.63 -2.60
CA VAL A 292 -1.14 12.06 -1.46
C VAL A 292 -0.74 11.26 -0.22
N VAL A 293 -0.38 11.96 0.85
CA VAL A 293 0.15 11.39 2.09
C VAL A 293 -0.75 11.79 3.27
N GLY A 294 -1.23 10.83 4.05
CA GLY A 294 -1.96 11.12 5.28
C GLY A 294 -1.00 11.43 6.43
N VAL A 295 -1.30 12.48 7.21
CA VAL A 295 -0.54 12.87 8.41
C VAL A 295 -1.50 13.30 9.54
N GLY A 296 -0.96 13.54 10.73
CA GLY A 296 -1.72 14.04 11.87
C GLY A 296 -2.46 12.95 12.65
N GLN A 297 -2.15 11.67 12.43
CA GLN A 297 -2.68 10.55 13.19
C GLN A 297 -1.58 9.87 14.00
N LYS A 298 -1.96 9.34 15.18
CA LYS A 298 -1.05 8.53 15.99
C LYS A 298 -0.64 7.29 15.20
N THR A 299 0.65 7.19 14.90
CA THR A 299 1.20 6.17 14.02
C THR A 299 2.46 5.59 14.63
N ARG A 300 2.71 4.29 14.43
CA ARG A 300 3.98 3.68 14.86
C ARG A 300 5.10 4.16 13.94
N VAL A 301 5.93 5.09 14.42
CA VAL A 301 7.00 5.71 13.62
C VAL A 301 8.35 5.02 13.78
N GLN A 302 8.59 4.40 14.94
CA GLN A 302 9.85 3.76 15.30
C GLN A 302 9.56 2.51 16.16
N MET A 303 10.35 1.46 15.96
CA MET A 303 10.33 0.24 16.76
C MET A 303 11.63 0.08 17.55
N THR A 304 11.51 -0.31 18.81
CA THR A 304 12.68 -0.67 19.62
C THR A 304 12.96 -2.16 19.45
N VAL A 305 14.22 -2.49 19.17
CA VAL A 305 14.73 -3.85 19.12
C VAL A 305 15.59 -4.08 20.34
N THR A 306 15.20 -5.05 21.16
CA THR A 306 15.92 -5.48 22.36
C THR A 306 16.60 -6.82 22.11
N ARG A 307 17.52 -7.21 23.01
CA ARG A 307 18.17 -8.54 22.96
C ARG A 307 17.65 -9.41 24.09
N LEU A 308 17.03 -10.54 23.75
CA LEU A 308 16.69 -11.59 24.71
C LEU A 308 17.62 -12.78 24.50
N ARG A 309 18.50 -13.07 25.46
CA ARG A 309 19.54 -14.13 25.36
C ARG A 309 20.38 -13.98 24.07
N GLY A 310 20.77 -12.74 23.76
CA GLY A 310 21.57 -12.39 22.58
C GLY A 310 20.81 -12.34 21.24
N LYS A 311 19.52 -12.70 21.21
CA LYS A 311 18.71 -12.69 19.98
C LYS A 311 17.80 -11.46 19.90
N PRO A 312 17.55 -10.91 18.69
CA PRO A 312 16.62 -9.80 18.52
C PRO A 312 15.22 -10.11 19.03
N ARG A 313 14.59 -9.12 19.64
CA ARG A 313 13.19 -9.12 20.07
C ARG A 313 12.58 -7.75 19.83
N PHE A 314 11.47 -7.72 19.11
CA PHE A 314 10.72 -6.51 18.85
C PHE A 314 9.91 -6.12 20.09
N GLU A 315 10.09 -4.89 20.54
CA GLU A 315 9.19 -4.27 21.51
C GLU A 315 7.97 -3.75 20.75
N ILE A 316 6.80 -4.29 21.08
CA ILE A 316 5.53 -3.92 20.47
C ILE A 316 4.65 -3.39 21.60
N SER A 317 4.48 -2.07 21.62
CA SER A 317 3.72 -1.36 22.65
C SER A 317 2.89 -0.26 22.00
N ASP A 318 1.77 0.09 22.62
CA ASP A 318 0.94 1.21 22.20
C ASP A 318 1.67 2.55 22.39
N SER A 319 2.66 2.61 23.28
CA SER A 319 3.50 3.80 23.50
C SER A 319 4.32 4.22 22.28
N GLN A 320 4.48 3.35 21.29
CA GLN A 320 5.19 3.66 20.04
C GLN A 320 4.29 4.36 19.00
N PHE A 321 2.97 4.43 19.23
CA PHE A 321 2.06 5.23 18.43
C PHE A 321 2.15 6.69 18.86
N VAL A 322 2.75 7.52 18.01
CA VAL A 322 2.97 8.95 18.27
C VAL A 322 2.39 9.80 17.17
N ASN A 323 1.99 11.01 17.53
CA ASN A 323 1.73 12.09 16.59
C ASN A 323 2.28 13.37 17.20
N ASP A 324 3.54 13.65 16.90
CA ASP A 324 4.22 14.86 17.36
C ASP A 324 4.01 16.01 16.36
N LEU A 325 3.25 15.82 15.29
CA LEU A 325 2.78 16.88 14.40
C LEU A 325 1.54 17.51 15.04
N THR A 326 1.73 18.66 15.68
CA THR A 326 0.67 19.45 16.30
C THR A 326 0.69 20.87 15.74
N ARG A 327 -0.27 21.71 16.15
CA ARG A 327 -0.22 23.14 15.83
C ARG A 327 1.05 23.81 16.38
N ASP A 328 1.52 23.34 17.53
CA ASP A 328 2.66 23.92 18.25
C ASP A 328 4.00 23.33 17.77
N THR A 329 3.98 22.15 17.13
CA THR A 329 5.13 21.50 16.49
C THR A 329 4.90 21.16 15.00
N PRO A 330 4.59 22.15 14.14
CA PRO A 330 4.13 21.93 12.75
C PRO A 330 5.22 21.40 11.80
N ALA A 331 6.48 21.38 12.24
CA ALA A 331 7.61 20.84 11.48
C ALA A 331 7.92 19.37 11.82
N SER A 332 7.25 18.78 12.81
CA SER A 332 7.54 17.42 13.24
C SER A 332 7.13 16.40 12.19
N ARG A 333 8.04 15.45 11.91
CA ARG A 333 7.82 14.35 10.96
C ARG A 333 7.43 13.05 11.65
N ARG A 334 7.38 13.04 12.98
CA ARG A 334 6.95 11.89 13.80
C ARG A 334 5.42 11.82 13.84
N THR A 335 4.85 11.43 12.70
CA THR A 335 3.41 11.35 12.45
C THR A 335 3.14 10.31 11.35
N GLY A 336 1.88 10.13 10.97
CA GLY A 336 1.47 9.32 9.84
C GLY A 336 -0.04 9.32 9.70
N ASP A 337 -0.57 8.32 9.00
CA ASP A 337 -2.01 8.16 8.71
C ASP A 337 -2.70 7.10 9.60
N GLY A 338 -2.04 6.70 10.68
CA GLY A 338 -2.49 5.64 11.59
C GLY A 338 -1.87 4.28 11.26
N THR A 339 -1.44 4.04 10.01
CA THR A 339 -0.82 2.76 9.59
C THR A 339 0.58 2.97 9.03
N VAL A 340 0.77 3.96 8.16
CA VAL A 340 2.02 4.27 7.49
C VAL A 340 2.59 5.55 8.09
N PRO A 341 3.80 5.51 8.68
CA PRO A 341 4.45 6.72 9.17
C PRO A 341 4.84 7.60 8.00
N LEU A 342 4.93 8.92 8.22
CA LEU A 342 5.27 9.89 7.17
C LEU A 342 6.51 9.48 6.37
N GLU A 343 7.61 9.14 7.04
CA GLU A 343 8.84 8.69 6.37
C GLU A 343 8.65 7.41 5.54
N GLY A 344 7.73 6.53 5.97
CA GLY A 344 7.33 5.35 5.22
C GLY A 344 6.53 5.66 3.96
N ALA A 345 5.76 6.76 3.98
CA ALA A 345 4.85 7.16 2.91
C ALA A 345 5.48 8.06 1.84
N LEU A 346 6.69 8.59 2.07
CA LEU A 346 7.35 9.48 1.11
C LEU A 346 8.00 8.71 -0.04
N PRO A 347 7.71 9.05 -1.32
CA PRO A 347 8.32 8.36 -2.46
C PRO A 347 9.82 8.69 -2.55
N PRO A 348 10.73 7.69 -2.58
CA PRO A 348 12.18 7.93 -2.58
C PRO A 348 12.72 8.57 -3.87
N PHE A 349 11.90 8.61 -4.91
CA PHE A 349 12.22 9.18 -6.23
C PHE A 349 11.62 10.58 -6.43
N MET A 350 10.97 11.14 -5.41
CA MET A 350 10.27 12.42 -5.45
C MET A 350 10.86 13.34 -4.36
N SER A 351 10.93 14.65 -4.62
CA SER A 351 11.34 15.63 -3.60
C SER A 351 10.21 15.89 -2.62
N ASP A 352 10.52 16.12 -1.34
CA ASP A 352 9.56 16.49 -0.29
C ASP A 352 8.73 17.75 -0.60
N THR A 353 9.15 18.55 -1.58
CA THR A 353 8.39 19.72 -2.07
C THR A 353 7.17 19.38 -2.92
N GLN A 354 6.99 18.13 -3.35
CA GLN A 354 5.94 17.74 -4.29
C GLN A 354 4.75 16.99 -3.67
N PRO A 355 4.91 16.11 -2.67
CA PRO A 355 3.79 15.44 -2.04
C PRO A 355 2.77 16.42 -1.44
N ILE A 356 1.52 15.97 -1.40
CA ILE A 356 0.41 16.70 -0.79
C ILE A 356 -0.02 15.96 0.47
N CYS A 357 0.15 16.61 1.61
CA CYS A 357 -0.30 16.09 2.90
C CYS A 357 -1.77 16.45 3.14
N VAL A 358 -2.52 15.46 3.60
CA VAL A 358 -3.92 15.58 4.07
C VAL A 358 -3.99 15.12 5.52
N ILE A 359 -4.91 15.71 6.27
CA ILE A 359 -5.18 15.35 7.66
C ILE A 359 -6.61 14.87 7.81
N GLU A 360 -6.88 14.19 8.90
CA GLU A 360 -8.21 13.67 9.21
C GLU A 360 -9.30 14.76 9.28
N GLN A 361 -8.95 15.96 9.74
CA GLN A 361 -9.87 17.10 9.80
C GLN A 361 -10.29 17.61 8.40
N ASP A 362 -9.66 17.11 7.32
CA ASP A 362 -10.12 17.38 5.96
C ASP A 362 -11.34 16.51 5.57
N LEU A 363 -11.72 15.52 6.40
CA LEU A 363 -12.94 14.74 6.23
C LEU A 363 -14.19 15.61 6.40
N GLY A 364 -15.18 15.40 5.56
CA GLY A 364 -16.51 15.98 5.74
C GLY A 364 -17.27 15.34 6.91
N PHE A 365 -18.24 16.07 7.48
CA PHE A 365 -19.08 15.56 8.59
C PHE A 365 -19.82 14.25 8.26
N LEU A 366 -20.27 14.09 7.01
CA LEU A 366 -20.92 12.85 6.54
C LEU A 366 -19.95 11.66 6.46
N GLU A 367 -18.70 11.90 6.05
CA GLU A 367 -17.65 10.87 5.95
C GLU A 367 -17.24 10.35 7.34
N LEU A 368 -17.32 11.21 8.37
CA LEU A 368 -17.05 10.82 9.75
C LEU A 368 -18.08 9.83 10.30
N ARG A 369 -19.31 9.81 9.76
CA ARG A 369 -20.34 8.83 10.12
C ARG A 369 -20.05 7.46 9.49
N ASP A 370 -19.56 7.45 8.26
CA ASP A 370 -19.14 6.22 7.56
C ASP A 370 -17.87 5.61 8.18
N ARG A 371 -17.02 6.43 8.78
CA ARG A 371 -15.88 6.00 9.59
C ARG A 371 -16.27 5.09 10.78
N MET A 372 -17.44 5.27 11.38
CA MET A 372 -17.92 4.36 12.43
C MET A 372 -18.31 2.97 11.88
N LEU A 373 -18.58 2.86 10.57
CA LEU A 373 -18.91 1.61 9.90
C LEU A 373 -17.66 0.85 9.42
N VAL A 374 -16.52 1.54 9.26
CA VAL A 374 -15.25 0.94 8.81
C VAL A 374 -14.27 0.84 9.97
N GLN A 375 -14.41 -0.23 10.78
CA GLN A 375 -13.47 -0.54 11.87
C GLN A 375 -12.07 -1.00 11.39
N PHE A 376 -11.87 -1.22 10.08
CA PHE A 376 -10.65 -1.81 9.53
C PHE A 376 -9.79 -0.79 8.77
N GLY A 377 -8.54 -0.58 9.20
CA GLY A 377 -7.55 0.26 8.50
C GLY A 377 -7.50 1.75 8.88
N GLY A 378 -8.37 2.25 9.77
CA GLY A 378 -8.31 3.62 10.30
C GLY A 378 -8.37 4.71 9.21
N PHE A 379 -7.73 5.88 9.46
CA PHE A 379 -7.67 6.97 8.49
C PHE A 379 -7.00 6.56 7.17
N HIS A 380 -5.91 5.78 7.24
CA HIS A 380 -5.25 5.18 6.08
C HIS A 380 -6.22 4.49 5.11
N GLY A 381 -7.00 3.52 5.62
CA GLY A 381 -7.95 2.76 4.80
C GLY A 381 -9.09 3.59 4.21
N LEU A 382 -9.40 4.74 4.83
CA LEU A 382 -10.45 5.65 4.38
C LEU A 382 -9.97 6.68 3.36
N LEU A 383 -8.66 6.87 3.16
CA LEU A 383 -8.13 7.88 2.23
C LEU A 383 -8.79 7.86 0.83
N PRO A 384 -9.07 6.70 0.20
CA PRO A 384 -9.77 6.67 -1.09
C PRO A 384 -11.20 7.20 -1.06
N ALA A 385 -11.87 7.16 0.10
CA ALA A 385 -13.23 7.64 0.30
C ALA A 385 -13.29 9.13 0.70
N VAL A 386 -12.16 9.75 1.05
CA VAL A 386 -12.11 11.18 1.41
C VAL A 386 -12.41 12.04 0.18
N ASN A 387 -13.46 12.87 0.23
CA ASN A 387 -13.84 13.74 -0.90
C ASN A 387 -12.71 14.67 -1.34
N LEU A 388 -11.89 15.18 -0.41
CA LEU A 388 -10.72 15.99 -0.77
C LEU A 388 -9.72 15.18 -1.61
N VAL A 389 -9.39 13.95 -1.20
CA VAL A 389 -8.44 13.09 -1.90
C VAL A 389 -8.94 12.75 -3.30
N GLN A 390 -10.22 12.38 -3.43
CA GLN A 390 -10.84 12.11 -4.73
C GLN A 390 -10.76 13.34 -5.65
N ARG A 391 -11.06 14.54 -5.12
CA ARG A 391 -10.94 15.80 -5.87
C ARG A 391 -9.51 16.14 -6.28
N LEU A 392 -8.51 15.84 -5.44
CA LEU A 392 -7.10 16.01 -5.80
C LEU A 392 -6.72 15.11 -6.98
N VAL A 393 -7.13 13.84 -6.95
CA VAL A 393 -6.91 12.89 -8.06
C VAL A 393 -7.60 13.38 -9.34
N VAL A 394 -8.88 13.77 -9.25
CA VAL A 394 -9.64 14.32 -10.40
C VAL A 394 -8.95 15.58 -10.94
N ARG A 395 -8.54 16.52 -10.09
CA ARG A 395 -7.85 17.75 -10.52
C ARG A 395 -6.52 17.47 -11.21
N HIS A 396 -5.79 16.45 -10.75
CA HIS A 396 -4.52 16.04 -11.35
C HIS A 396 -4.72 15.43 -12.75
N PHE A 397 -5.71 14.55 -12.91
CA PHE A 397 -6.02 13.94 -14.22
C PHE A 397 -6.73 14.90 -15.18
N PHE A 398 -7.55 15.80 -14.64
CA PHE A 398 -8.34 16.76 -15.39
C PHE A 398 -8.15 18.19 -14.86
N PRO A 399 -7.12 18.92 -15.34
CA PRO A 399 -6.80 20.28 -14.87
C PRO A 399 -7.91 21.33 -15.08
N LYS A 400 -9.00 21.00 -15.78
CA LYS A 400 -10.17 21.86 -15.93
C LYS A 400 -11.18 21.71 -14.79
N TYR A 401 -11.07 20.68 -13.96
CA TYR A 401 -11.95 20.44 -12.81
C TYR A 401 -11.94 21.63 -11.84
N ARG A 402 -13.10 22.19 -11.49
CA ARG A 402 -13.20 23.44 -10.71
C ARG A 402 -13.58 23.25 -9.25
N GLY A 403 -13.77 22.01 -8.79
CA GLY A 403 -14.09 21.77 -7.38
C GLY A 403 -12.95 22.22 -6.46
N PRO A 404 -13.27 22.64 -5.22
CA PRO A 404 -12.26 23.14 -4.31
C PRO A 404 -11.29 22.03 -3.94
N VAL A 405 -10.00 22.35 -3.96
CA VAL A 405 -8.90 21.45 -3.61
C VAL A 405 -7.87 22.24 -2.83
N TRP A 406 -7.31 21.60 -1.81
CA TRP A 406 -6.25 22.15 -0.99
C TRP A 406 -5.32 21.03 -0.52
N GLY A 407 -4.21 21.41 0.08
CA GLY A 407 -3.26 20.48 0.65
C GLY A 407 -2.25 21.18 1.55
N ARG A 408 -1.34 20.38 2.12
CA ARG A 408 -0.25 20.88 2.97
C ARG A 408 1.09 20.37 2.43
N PRO A 409 2.18 21.14 2.57
CA PRO A 409 3.53 20.62 2.33
C PRO A 409 3.87 19.54 3.36
N VAL A 410 4.82 18.66 3.01
CA VAL A 410 5.42 17.73 3.96
C VAL A 410 5.96 18.50 5.17
N PRO A 411 5.68 18.09 6.43
CA PRO A 411 6.20 18.75 7.61
C PRO A 411 7.72 18.98 7.55
N GLY A 412 8.14 20.20 7.88
CA GLY A 412 9.53 20.65 7.81
C GLY A 412 9.99 21.15 6.44
N THR A 413 9.16 21.04 5.39
CA THR A 413 9.46 21.62 4.07
C THR A 413 9.20 23.13 4.08
N ASP A 414 10.10 23.90 3.46
CA ASP A 414 9.89 25.33 3.23
C ASP A 414 8.61 25.54 2.40
N PRO A 415 7.56 26.18 2.95
CA PRO A 415 6.29 26.36 2.26
C PRO A 415 6.39 27.19 0.96
N THR A 416 7.46 27.95 0.76
CA THR A 416 7.72 28.72 -0.48
C THR A 416 8.28 27.86 -1.60
N GLN A 417 8.88 26.72 -1.26
CA GLN A 417 9.42 25.75 -2.22
C GLN A 417 8.41 24.65 -2.57
N TRP A 418 7.27 24.60 -1.88
CA TRP A 418 6.22 23.61 -2.14
C TRP A 418 5.66 23.77 -3.55
N ALA A 419 5.90 22.75 -4.38
CA ALA A 419 5.59 22.71 -5.80
C ALA A 419 4.85 21.40 -6.12
N PRO A 420 3.59 21.26 -5.67
CA PRO A 420 2.82 20.06 -5.94
C PRO A 420 2.51 19.91 -7.44
N PRO A 421 2.23 18.68 -7.92
CA PRO A 421 1.89 18.38 -9.33
C PRO A 421 0.49 18.86 -9.73
N ILE A 422 -0.09 19.79 -8.97
CA ILE A 422 -1.35 20.48 -9.22
C ILE A 422 -1.07 21.98 -9.14
N PRO A 423 -0.94 22.68 -10.28
CA PRO A 423 -0.65 24.11 -10.29
C PRO A 423 -1.73 24.93 -9.58
N GLY A 424 -1.31 25.87 -8.72
CA GLY A 424 -2.20 26.78 -8.01
C GLY A 424 -3.05 26.13 -6.91
N LEU A 425 -2.63 24.97 -6.39
CA LEU A 425 -3.30 24.32 -5.27
C LEU A 425 -3.30 25.22 -4.03
N GLU A 426 -4.46 25.35 -3.37
CA GLU A 426 -4.57 26.11 -2.12
C GLU A 426 -3.69 25.45 -1.04
N ARG A 427 -2.76 26.23 -0.48
CA ARG A 427 -1.92 25.80 0.64
C ARG A 427 -2.63 26.06 1.96
N ARG A 428 -2.78 25.03 2.78
CA ARG A 428 -3.15 25.15 4.20
C ARG A 428 -1.94 24.88 5.09
N ASP A 429 -2.07 25.27 6.35
CA ASP A 429 -1.13 24.94 7.41
C ASP A 429 -1.70 23.84 8.32
N TYR A 430 -0.93 23.48 9.34
CA TYR A 430 -1.30 22.47 10.34
C TYR A 430 -2.08 23.06 11.52
N SER A 431 -2.64 24.28 11.42
CA SER A 431 -3.33 24.95 12.54
C SER A 431 -4.62 24.25 13.02
N ALA A 432 -5.20 23.38 12.18
CA ALA A 432 -6.37 22.57 12.51
C ALA A 432 -6.06 21.34 13.38
N LEU A 433 -4.78 21.02 13.60
CA LEU A 433 -4.37 19.97 14.53
C LEU A 433 -4.49 20.46 15.98
N PRO A 434 -4.62 19.54 16.95
CA PRO A 434 -4.58 19.90 18.38
C PRO A 434 -3.28 20.66 18.73
N GLY A 435 -3.31 21.41 19.84
CA GLY A 435 -2.14 22.08 20.42
C GLY A 435 -1.14 21.06 20.94
#